data_AF-A0A6P8ZUD6-F1
#
_entry.id   AF-A0A6P8ZUD6-F1
#
_cell.length_a   1.000
_cell.length_b   1.000
_cell.length_c   1.000
_cell.angle_alpha   90.00
_cell.angle_beta   90.00
_cell.angle_gamma   90.00
#
_symmetry.space_group_name_H-M   'P 1'
#
loop_
_entity.id
_entity.type
_entity.pdbx_description
1 polymer ?
#
loop_
_entity_poly.entity_id
_entity_poly.type
_entity_poly.pdbx_seq_one_letter_code
_entity_poly.pdbx_strand_id
1 'polypeptide(L)'
;MSSKILKINFKNAVASVSWNKTGANPSNLSSFDNELLSAWNDAMRSGYFRYKVNIQGSSIIPGKWNFFAMLNPDRGENRRKPQEFNSVNDPFDPASFNFTRIKNEEILFTLDATDNEQKLYNEDLLAINVSPINEGHSLILPCRNKMNPQVLDLHSIELGLRILLMSSSPSFRVAFNSLCAFASVNHLHLHCLYVDCPMRLESIDLLPFEGPCFQVKNYPSHGFVFQCLAESENDVKTLSRNVFKLTSFLSSQNEAHNVIMTRSKLTESDQDLSHIRVYVWVRKSNMGAKDTTGFNPAALELFGYFMYKDADNYKNADEAKLCRVLEDLTQEPFEKNCENVRLLFKE
;
A
#
# COMPACT_ATOMS: atom_id res chain seq x y z
N MET A 1 -22.84 -5.60 -17.68
CA MET A 1 -23.35 -5.45 -16.31
C MET A 1 -22.91 -4.10 -15.80
N SER A 2 -23.78 -3.33 -15.16
CA SER A 2 -23.36 -2.12 -14.43
C SER A 2 -22.41 -2.56 -13.32
N SER A 3 -21.25 -1.90 -13.17
CA SER A 3 -20.39 -2.10 -12.00
C SER A 3 -21.20 -1.84 -10.73
N LYS A 4 -20.96 -2.64 -9.68
CA LYS A 4 -21.57 -2.42 -8.37
C LYS A 4 -21.05 -1.08 -7.81
N ILE A 5 -21.89 -0.33 -7.12
CA ILE A 5 -21.48 0.92 -6.46
C ILE A 5 -21.09 0.60 -5.02
N LEU A 6 -19.90 1.00 -4.61
CA LEU A 6 -19.43 0.90 -3.23
C LEU A 6 -19.33 2.30 -2.64
N LYS A 7 -20.10 2.56 -1.58
CA LYS A 7 -20.14 3.87 -0.93
C LYS A 7 -18.96 4.03 0.03
N ILE A 8 -18.22 5.11 -0.14
CA ILE A 8 -17.09 5.48 0.73
C ILE A 8 -17.49 6.71 1.54
N ASN A 9 -18.16 6.49 2.67
CA ASN A 9 -18.67 7.55 3.55
C ASN A 9 -17.94 7.49 4.89
N PHE A 10 -17.49 8.65 5.40
CA PHE A 10 -16.73 8.69 6.66
C PHE A 10 -17.57 8.24 7.87
N LYS A 11 -18.91 8.34 7.83
CA LYS A 11 -19.80 7.83 8.87
C LYS A 11 -19.72 6.30 9.06
N ASN A 12 -19.23 5.59 8.03
CA ASN A 12 -19.00 4.15 8.09
C ASN A 12 -17.54 3.81 8.49
N ALA A 13 -16.74 4.81 8.85
CA ALA A 13 -15.38 4.58 9.30
C ALA A 13 -15.36 3.77 10.59
N VAL A 14 -14.52 2.75 10.61
CA VAL A 14 -14.27 1.94 11.80
C VAL A 14 -13.34 2.71 12.71
N ALA A 15 -13.72 2.93 13.97
CA ALA A 15 -12.90 3.71 14.90
C ALA A 15 -11.61 2.99 15.30
N SER A 16 -11.67 1.69 15.57
CA SER A 16 -10.52 0.87 15.93
C SER A 16 -10.66 -0.58 15.47
N VAL A 17 -9.54 -1.27 15.32
CA VAL A 17 -9.48 -2.69 14.94
C VAL A 17 -8.59 -3.46 15.91
N SER A 18 -8.69 -4.80 15.96
CA SER A 18 -7.95 -5.58 16.95
C SER A 18 -7.60 -6.98 16.43
N TRP A 19 -6.34 -7.36 16.54
CA TRP A 19 -5.87 -8.71 16.22
C TRP A 19 -6.48 -9.79 17.14
N ASN A 20 -6.81 -9.44 18.38
CA ASN A 20 -7.38 -10.40 19.34
C ASN A 20 -8.88 -10.65 19.12
N LYS A 21 -9.60 -9.67 18.55
CA LYS A 21 -11.04 -9.77 18.30
C LYS A 21 -11.36 -10.35 16.92
N THR A 22 -10.42 -10.32 15.98
CA THR A 22 -10.66 -10.70 14.57
C THR A 22 -10.00 -12.02 14.17
N GLY A 23 -9.53 -12.82 15.12
CA GLY A 23 -9.02 -14.16 14.85
C GLY A 23 -10.05 -15.02 14.11
N ALA A 24 -9.83 -15.23 12.80
CA ALA A 24 -10.46 -16.21 11.93
C ALA A 24 -12.01 -16.33 11.92
N ASN A 25 -12.76 -15.37 12.45
CA ASN A 25 -14.22 -15.43 12.48
C ASN A 25 -14.84 -14.41 11.50
N PRO A 26 -15.45 -14.85 10.38
CA PRO A 26 -16.06 -13.98 9.37
C PRO A 26 -17.12 -13.00 9.92
N SER A 27 -17.68 -13.29 11.11
CA SER A 27 -18.69 -12.46 11.77
C SER A 27 -18.20 -11.08 12.21
N ASN A 28 -16.88 -10.82 12.21
CA ASN A 28 -16.29 -9.58 12.73
C ASN A 28 -15.78 -8.62 11.63
N LEU A 29 -16.01 -8.98 10.36
CA LEU A 29 -15.68 -8.15 9.20
C LEU A 29 -16.75 -7.08 8.94
N SER A 30 -16.34 -5.91 8.43
CA SER A 30 -17.26 -4.82 8.10
C SER A 30 -18.08 -5.17 6.85
N SER A 31 -19.11 -4.37 6.53
CA SER A 31 -19.83 -4.52 5.26
C SER A 31 -18.87 -4.38 4.08
N PHE A 32 -17.94 -3.43 4.17
CA PHE A 32 -16.91 -3.21 3.15
C PHE A 32 -16.05 -4.46 2.94
N ASP A 33 -15.54 -5.07 4.02
CA ASP A 33 -14.69 -6.26 3.94
C ASP A 33 -15.45 -7.44 3.30
N ASN A 34 -16.68 -7.67 3.75
CA ASN A 34 -17.53 -8.74 3.21
C ASN A 34 -17.85 -8.53 1.73
N GLU A 35 -18.19 -7.30 1.32
CA GLU A 35 -18.49 -6.97 -0.07
C GLU A 35 -17.25 -7.13 -0.96
N LEU A 36 -16.10 -6.63 -0.51
CA LEU A 36 -14.84 -6.73 -1.24
C LEU A 36 -14.42 -8.18 -1.42
N LEU A 37 -14.34 -8.96 -0.34
CA LEU A 37 -13.91 -10.36 -0.39
C LEU A 37 -14.89 -11.22 -1.19
N SER A 38 -16.20 -10.97 -1.06
CA SER A 38 -17.22 -11.67 -1.85
C SER A 38 -17.06 -11.40 -3.35
N ALA A 39 -16.97 -10.12 -3.76
CA ALA A 39 -16.81 -9.75 -5.16
C ALA A 39 -15.46 -10.24 -5.74
N TRP A 40 -14.38 -10.17 -4.96
CA TRP A 40 -13.08 -10.68 -5.35
C TRP A 40 -13.12 -12.21 -5.56
N ASN A 41 -13.77 -12.95 -4.66
CA ASN A 41 -13.94 -14.39 -4.77
C ASN A 41 -14.85 -14.81 -5.93
N ASP A 42 -15.89 -14.05 -6.22
CA ASP A 42 -16.72 -14.24 -7.42
C ASP A 42 -15.89 -14.07 -8.70
N ALA A 43 -15.05 -13.03 -8.77
CA ALA A 43 -14.14 -12.82 -9.90
C ALA A 43 -13.11 -13.96 -10.03
N MET A 44 -12.63 -14.50 -8.89
CA MET A 44 -11.68 -15.61 -8.85
C MET A 44 -12.33 -16.90 -9.36
N ARG A 45 -13.54 -17.22 -8.91
CA ARG A 45 -14.34 -18.36 -9.40
C ARG A 45 -14.66 -18.23 -10.89
N SER A 46 -14.87 -17.01 -11.37
CA SER A 46 -15.17 -16.72 -12.78
C SER A 46 -13.93 -16.74 -13.69
N GLY A 47 -12.71 -16.89 -13.14
CA GLY A 47 -11.49 -17.03 -13.92
C GLY A 47 -10.95 -15.72 -14.51
N TYR A 48 -11.22 -14.58 -13.86
CA TYR A 48 -10.75 -13.26 -14.34
C TYR A 48 -9.31 -12.92 -13.96
N PHE A 49 -8.65 -13.81 -13.21
CA PHE A 49 -7.25 -13.69 -12.79
C PHE A 49 -6.32 -14.48 -13.72
N ARG A 50 -5.03 -14.13 -13.72
CA ARG A 50 -4.03 -14.87 -14.50
C ARG A 50 -3.69 -16.25 -13.95
N TYR A 51 -3.96 -16.47 -12.66
CA TYR A 51 -3.77 -17.72 -11.95
C TYR A 51 -4.71 -17.77 -10.75
N LYS A 52 -4.94 -18.97 -10.22
CA LYS A 52 -5.64 -19.15 -8.94
C LYS A 52 -4.64 -18.93 -7.81
N VAL A 53 -5.01 -18.17 -6.79
CA VAL A 53 -4.15 -17.98 -5.62
C VAL A 53 -3.95 -19.34 -4.93
N ASN A 54 -2.70 -19.78 -4.87
CA ASN A 54 -2.29 -21.01 -4.21
C ASN A 54 -1.07 -20.71 -3.33
N ILE A 55 -1.34 -20.23 -2.11
CA ILE A 55 -0.28 -19.95 -1.14
C ILE A 55 0.28 -21.27 -0.64
N GLN A 56 1.57 -21.51 -0.90
CA GLN A 56 2.23 -22.78 -0.58
C GLN A 56 2.92 -22.78 0.79
N GLY A 57 3.04 -21.62 1.42
CA GLY A 57 3.61 -21.48 2.75
C GLY A 57 3.54 -20.05 3.26
N SER A 58 3.42 -19.91 4.57
CA SER A 58 3.55 -18.65 5.29
C SER A 58 4.21 -18.90 6.64
N SER A 59 5.09 -17.98 7.06
CA SER A 59 5.82 -18.12 8.32
C SER A 59 6.35 -16.79 8.81
N ILE A 60 6.57 -16.68 10.11
CA ILE A 60 7.40 -15.61 10.69
C ILE A 60 8.86 -16.03 10.52
N ILE A 61 9.67 -15.15 9.92
CA ILE A 61 11.12 -15.32 9.87
C ILE A 61 11.65 -15.06 11.28
N PRO A 62 12.40 -16.01 11.87
CA PRO A 62 12.95 -15.83 13.21
C PRO A 62 13.88 -14.61 13.27
N GLY A 63 13.65 -13.74 14.25
CA GLY A 63 14.50 -12.58 14.48
C GLY A 63 13.85 -11.52 15.38
N LYS A 64 14.47 -10.34 15.40
CA LYS A 64 14.04 -9.20 16.23
C LYS A 64 12.75 -8.57 15.72
N TRP A 65 12.54 -8.56 14.40
CA TRP A 65 11.48 -7.80 13.76
C TRP A 65 10.25 -8.64 13.42
N ASN A 66 10.38 -9.96 13.48
CA ASN A 66 9.33 -10.92 13.16
C ASN A 66 8.78 -10.67 11.75
N PHE A 67 9.67 -10.52 10.78
CA PHE A 67 9.27 -10.35 9.38
C PHE A 67 8.39 -11.51 8.92
N PHE A 68 7.36 -11.20 8.12
CA PHE A 68 6.44 -12.20 7.61
C PHE A 68 6.88 -12.64 6.22
N ALA A 69 7.03 -13.94 6.01
CA ALA A 69 7.35 -14.55 4.72
C ALA A 69 6.15 -15.31 4.17
N MET A 70 5.91 -15.21 2.86
CA MET A 70 4.90 -15.99 2.16
C MET A 70 5.42 -16.52 0.83
N LEU A 71 5.13 -17.78 0.51
CA LEU A 71 5.49 -18.44 -0.75
C LEU A 71 4.29 -18.47 -1.71
N ASN A 72 4.41 -17.77 -2.83
CA ASN A 72 3.45 -17.76 -3.94
C ASN A 72 4.21 -17.90 -5.27
N PRO A 73 4.50 -19.14 -5.73
CA PRO A 73 5.26 -19.37 -6.95
C PRO A 73 4.53 -18.93 -8.21
N ASP A 74 3.20 -19.10 -8.27
CA ASP A 74 2.37 -18.74 -9.42
C ASP A 74 2.49 -17.25 -9.77
N ARG A 75 2.69 -16.40 -8.75
CA ARG A 75 2.92 -14.96 -8.95
C ARG A 75 4.23 -14.65 -9.66
N GLY A 76 5.26 -15.49 -9.48
CA GLY A 76 6.54 -15.35 -10.14
C GLY A 76 6.45 -15.53 -11.64
N GLU A 77 5.68 -16.53 -12.06
CA GLU A 77 5.59 -16.98 -13.46
C GLU A 77 4.53 -16.21 -14.26
N ASN A 78 3.38 -15.93 -13.63
CA ASN A 78 2.19 -15.47 -14.35
C ASN A 78 1.99 -13.95 -14.36
N ARG A 79 2.87 -13.19 -13.72
CA ARG A 79 2.78 -11.72 -13.70
C ARG A 79 3.20 -11.11 -15.04
N ARG A 80 2.53 -10.03 -15.45
CA ARG A 80 2.96 -9.21 -16.60
C ARG A 80 4.38 -8.69 -16.39
N LYS A 81 5.20 -8.68 -17.45
CA LYS A 81 6.48 -7.97 -17.47
C LYS A 81 6.25 -6.50 -17.06
N PRO A 82 6.89 -5.98 -16.00
CA PRO A 82 6.79 -4.58 -15.63
C PRO A 82 7.26 -3.66 -16.76
N GLN A 83 6.67 -2.47 -16.85
CA GLN A 83 7.21 -1.40 -17.69
C GLN A 83 8.57 -0.91 -17.17
N GLU A 84 9.35 -0.36 -18.08
CA GLU A 84 10.66 0.24 -17.84
C GLU A 84 10.48 1.74 -17.66
N PHE A 85 11.14 2.31 -16.66
CA PHE A 85 10.98 3.72 -16.28
C PHE A 85 12.34 4.36 -16.11
N ASN A 86 12.53 5.55 -16.65
CA ASN A 86 13.76 6.33 -16.54
C ASN A 86 13.67 7.42 -15.47
N SER A 87 12.45 7.77 -15.06
CA SER A 87 12.17 8.83 -14.09
C SER A 87 10.99 8.47 -13.22
N VAL A 88 10.98 8.98 -11.98
CA VAL A 88 9.82 8.94 -11.08
C VAL A 88 8.62 9.67 -11.72
N ASN A 89 8.91 10.67 -12.56
CA ASN A 89 7.92 11.49 -13.25
C ASN A 89 7.84 11.19 -14.76
N ASP A 90 8.14 9.96 -15.20
CA ASP A 90 7.91 9.61 -16.59
C ASP A 90 6.45 9.91 -16.97
N PRO A 91 6.21 10.58 -18.12
CA PRO A 91 4.87 10.96 -18.52
C PRO A 91 4.02 9.72 -18.78
N PHE A 92 2.71 9.85 -18.54
CA PHE A 92 1.75 8.82 -18.93
C PHE A 92 1.85 8.54 -20.42
N ASP A 93 1.93 7.27 -20.78
CA ASP A 93 1.94 6.83 -22.17
C ASP A 93 0.64 6.08 -22.51
N PRO A 94 -0.26 6.65 -23.34
CA PRO A 94 -1.49 5.97 -23.74
C PRO A 94 -1.24 4.75 -24.60
N ALA A 95 -0.08 4.59 -25.25
CA ALA A 95 0.25 3.44 -26.11
C ALA A 95 0.61 2.20 -25.28
N SER A 96 1.34 2.40 -24.19
CA SER A 96 1.65 1.39 -23.18
C SER A 96 0.40 0.84 -22.49
N PHE A 97 0.53 -0.34 -21.87
CA PHE A 97 -0.57 -0.88 -21.06
C PHE A 97 -0.94 0.10 -19.94
N ASN A 98 -2.23 0.33 -19.74
CA ASN A 98 -2.75 1.18 -18.68
C ASN A 98 -4.17 0.73 -18.28
N PHE A 99 -4.68 1.20 -17.15
CA PHE A 99 -5.92 0.69 -16.59
C PHE A 99 -7.21 1.08 -17.34
N THR A 100 -7.17 2.01 -18.32
CA THR A 100 -8.32 2.22 -19.21
C THR A 100 -8.60 1.02 -20.12
N ARG A 101 -7.63 0.09 -20.23
CA ARG A 101 -7.68 -1.10 -21.10
C ARG A 101 -8.03 -2.39 -20.36
N ILE A 102 -8.34 -2.33 -19.05
CA ILE A 102 -8.81 -3.53 -18.32
C ILE A 102 -10.20 -3.92 -18.78
N LYS A 103 -10.53 -5.20 -18.67
CA LYS A 103 -11.87 -5.67 -18.98
C LYS A 103 -12.88 -5.21 -17.91
N ASN A 104 -14.15 -5.11 -18.27
CA ASN A 104 -15.20 -4.73 -17.31
C ASN A 104 -15.33 -5.75 -16.17
N GLU A 105 -15.03 -7.02 -16.45
CA GLU A 105 -15.02 -8.12 -15.49
C GLU A 105 -13.91 -8.00 -14.43
N GLU A 106 -12.87 -7.19 -14.70
CA GLU A 106 -11.82 -6.90 -13.72
C GLU A 106 -12.26 -5.81 -12.72
N ILE A 107 -13.33 -5.07 -13.00
CA ILE A 107 -13.83 -3.99 -12.14
C ILE A 107 -14.79 -4.58 -11.10
N LEU A 108 -14.42 -4.45 -9.82
CA LEU A 108 -15.26 -4.89 -8.71
C LEU A 108 -16.32 -3.86 -8.37
N PHE A 109 -15.91 -2.58 -8.25
CA PHE A 109 -16.79 -1.50 -7.83
C PHE A 109 -16.47 -0.17 -8.51
N THR A 110 -17.51 0.63 -8.74
CA THR A 110 -17.41 2.08 -8.84
C THR A 110 -17.52 2.67 -7.45
N LEU A 111 -16.55 3.52 -7.08
CA LEU A 111 -16.47 4.12 -5.76
C LEU A 111 -17.26 5.41 -5.75
N ASP A 112 -18.15 5.54 -4.76
CA ASP A 112 -19.00 6.71 -4.59
C ASP A 112 -18.71 7.36 -3.24
N ALA A 113 -17.88 8.41 -3.25
CA ALA A 113 -17.54 9.20 -2.07
C ALA A 113 -18.54 10.34 -1.89
N THR A 114 -19.83 10.03 -1.73
CA THR A 114 -20.88 11.03 -1.50
C THR A 114 -20.86 11.55 -0.06
N ASP A 115 -20.06 12.57 0.19
CA ASP A 115 -20.31 13.53 1.27
C ASP A 115 -20.27 15.00 0.78
N ASN A 116 -20.04 15.25 -0.51
CA ASN A 116 -20.15 16.59 -1.10
C ASN A 116 -20.95 16.58 -2.41
N GLU A 117 -21.77 17.62 -2.60
CA GLU A 117 -22.54 17.91 -3.83
C GLU A 117 -21.67 18.16 -5.08
N GLN A 118 -20.34 18.01 -4.96
CA GLN A 118 -19.41 18.06 -6.08
C GLN A 118 -19.06 16.65 -6.53
N LYS A 119 -19.82 16.15 -7.52
CA LYS A 119 -19.52 14.99 -8.38
C LYS A 119 -18.22 15.16 -9.20
N LEU A 120 -17.15 15.70 -8.61
CA LEU A 120 -15.93 16.09 -9.32
C LEU A 120 -15.04 14.88 -9.69
N TYR A 121 -15.33 13.70 -9.14
CA TYR A 121 -14.49 12.50 -9.24
C TYR A 121 -15.31 11.23 -9.62
N ASN A 122 -16.18 11.33 -10.62
CA ASN A 122 -17.13 10.27 -11.06
C ASN A 122 -16.52 8.96 -11.62
N GLU A 123 -15.26 8.63 -11.31
CA GLU A 123 -14.55 7.53 -11.99
C GLU A 123 -13.50 6.84 -11.12
N ASP A 124 -13.61 6.98 -9.80
CA ASP A 124 -12.83 6.17 -8.87
C ASP A 124 -13.32 4.72 -8.93
N LEU A 125 -12.40 3.77 -9.07
CA LEU A 125 -12.73 2.36 -9.24
C LEU A 125 -11.94 1.50 -8.28
N LEU A 126 -12.54 0.39 -7.89
CA LEU A 126 -11.84 -0.73 -7.27
C LEU A 126 -11.86 -1.90 -8.26
N ALA A 127 -10.68 -2.39 -8.62
CA ALA A 127 -10.50 -3.47 -9.59
C ALA A 127 -9.67 -4.61 -8.98
N ILE A 128 -9.82 -5.83 -9.48
CA ILE A 128 -8.93 -6.92 -9.07
C ILE A 128 -7.49 -6.61 -9.49
N ASN A 129 -6.53 -7.03 -8.68
CA ASN A 129 -5.19 -7.23 -9.21
C ASN A 129 -5.16 -8.60 -9.89
N VAL A 130 -5.11 -8.63 -11.23
CA VAL A 130 -5.06 -9.89 -12.01
C VAL A 130 -3.82 -10.74 -11.74
N SER A 131 -2.84 -10.25 -10.97
CA SER A 131 -1.70 -11.01 -10.43
C SER A 131 -1.59 -10.83 -8.91
N PRO A 132 -2.57 -11.34 -8.16
CA PRO A 132 -2.79 -11.04 -6.75
C PRO A 132 -1.72 -11.67 -5.86
N ILE A 133 -1.32 -10.97 -4.80
CA ILE A 133 -0.35 -11.52 -3.83
C ILE A 133 -1.02 -12.61 -3.00
N ASN A 134 -2.23 -12.34 -2.54
CA ASN A 134 -3.07 -13.20 -1.74
C ASN A 134 -4.54 -12.81 -1.95
N GLU A 135 -5.46 -13.48 -1.26
CA GLU A 135 -6.89 -13.18 -1.29
C GLU A 135 -7.20 -11.71 -0.99
N GLY A 136 -8.15 -11.14 -1.73
CA GLY A 136 -8.58 -9.75 -1.58
C GLY A 136 -7.66 -8.70 -2.20
N HIS A 137 -6.46 -9.07 -2.69
CA HIS A 137 -5.56 -8.09 -3.31
C HIS A 137 -6.20 -7.44 -4.55
N SER A 138 -6.50 -6.15 -4.41
CA SER A 138 -7.19 -5.30 -5.37
C SER A 138 -6.43 -3.99 -5.61
N LEU A 139 -6.88 -3.21 -6.59
CA LEU A 139 -6.30 -1.94 -7.01
C LEU A 139 -7.33 -0.84 -6.86
N ILE A 140 -6.95 0.22 -6.15
CA ILE A 140 -7.67 1.49 -6.11
C ILE A 140 -7.19 2.28 -7.33
N LEU A 141 -8.11 2.72 -8.18
CA LEU A 141 -7.85 3.46 -9.41
C LEU A 141 -8.52 4.83 -9.31
N PRO A 142 -7.83 5.85 -8.77
CA PRO A 142 -8.37 7.20 -8.64
C PRO A 142 -8.54 7.84 -10.02
N CYS A 143 -9.73 8.37 -10.31
CA CYS A 143 -10.05 9.11 -11.53
C CYS A 143 -9.52 8.45 -12.82
N ARG A 144 -9.80 7.15 -13.01
CA ARG A 144 -9.13 6.31 -14.01
C ARG A 144 -9.04 6.94 -15.41
N ASN A 145 -10.05 7.65 -15.90
CA ASN A 145 -10.01 8.18 -17.26
C ASN A 145 -9.26 9.53 -17.37
N LYS A 146 -8.82 10.13 -16.26
CA LYS A 146 -7.86 11.25 -16.28
C LYS A 146 -6.45 10.83 -16.72
N MET A 147 -6.15 9.52 -16.69
CA MET A 147 -4.87 8.98 -17.16
C MET A 147 -3.67 9.63 -16.48
N ASN A 148 -3.78 9.91 -15.18
CA ASN A 148 -2.67 10.49 -14.42
C ASN A 148 -1.48 9.51 -14.40
N PRO A 149 -0.24 10.00 -14.50
CA PRO A 149 0.95 9.17 -14.29
C PRO A 149 0.98 8.62 -12.86
N GLN A 150 1.82 7.62 -12.60
CA GLN A 150 1.97 6.96 -11.29
C GLN A 150 2.68 7.86 -10.26
N VAL A 151 2.01 8.96 -9.90
CA VAL A 151 2.43 9.99 -8.94
C VAL A 151 1.25 10.27 -8.01
N LEU A 152 1.45 10.18 -6.70
CA LEU A 152 0.38 10.44 -5.73
C LEU A 152 -0.07 11.91 -5.80
N ASP A 153 -1.38 12.10 -5.95
CA ASP A 153 -2.05 13.38 -5.73
C ASP A 153 -2.84 13.36 -4.40
N LEU A 154 -3.29 14.54 -3.96
CA LEU A 154 -4.03 14.67 -2.71
C LEU A 154 -5.30 13.79 -2.65
N HIS A 155 -5.99 13.66 -3.78
CA HIS A 155 -7.22 12.86 -3.90
C HIS A 155 -6.95 11.37 -3.70
N SER A 156 -5.92 10.84 -4.36
CA SER A 156 -5.52 9.44 -4.28
C SER A 156 -5.09 9.03 -2.86
N ILE A 157 -4.44 9.94 -2.13
CA ILE A 157 -4.06 9.73 -0.73
C ILE A 157 -5.31 9.70 0.15
N GLU A 158 -6.20 10.68 0.00
CA GLU A 158 -7.44 10.75 0.78
C GLU A 158 -8.34 9.53 0.51
N LEU A 159 -8.47 9.11 -0.75
CA LEU A 159 -9.24 7.93 -1.14
C LEU A 159 -8.66 6.65 -0.50
N GLY A 160 -7.33 6.48 -0.53
CA GLY A 160 -6.66 5.35 0.11
C GLY A 160 -6.92 5.29 1.62
N LEU A 161 -6.83 6.43 2.31
CA LEU A 161 -7.09 6.53 3.75
C LEU A 161 -8.57 6.26 4.09
N ARG A 162 -9.50 6.79 3.30
CA ARG A 162 -10.94 6.53 3.47
C ARG A 162 -11.25 5.04 3.29
N ILE A 163 -10.68 4.38 2.29
CA ILE A 163 -10.85 2.94 2.07
C ILE A 163 -10.25 2.12 3.20
N LEU A 164 -9.04 2.47 3.68
CA LEU A 164 -8.43 1.85 4.86
C LEU A 164 -9.36 1.92 6.09
N LEU A 165 -10.04 3.05 6.28
CA LEU A 165 -10.95 3.27 7.39
C LEU A 165 -12.25 2.45 7.32
N MET A 166 -12.67 1.99 6.14
CA MET A 166 -13.88 1.16 5.97
C MET A 166 -13.69 -0.29 6.44
N SER A 167 -12.45 -0.77 6.48
CA SER A 167 -12.13 -2.12 6.95
C SER A 167 -12.17 -2.21 8.47
N SER A 168 -12.84 -3.23 9.01
CA SER A 168 -12.70 -3.63 10.42
C SER A 168 -11.60 -4.67 10.62
N SER A 169 -11.03 -5.20 9.54
CA SER A 169 -9.90 -6.11 9.61
C SER A 169 -8.61 -5.37 9.96
N PRO A 170 -7.87 -5.81 10.99
CA PRO A 170 -6.54 -5.28 11.30
C PRO A 170 -5.49 -5.71 10.28
N SER A 171 -5.78 -6.63 9.35
CA SER A 171 -4.85 -7.04 8.30
C SER A 171 -4.91 -6.17 7.04
N PHE A 172 -5.95 -5.35 6.87
CA PHE A 172 -6.14 -4.56 5.65
C PHE A 172 -5.16 -3.38 5.55
N ARG A 173 -4.49 -3.25 4.41
CA ARG A 173 -3.47 -2.22 4.13
C ARG A 173 -3.72 -1.57 2.79
N VAL A 174 -3.26 -0.33 2.66
CA VAL A 174 -3.14 0.35 1.36
C VAL A 174 -1.67 0.67 1.11
N ALA A 175 -1.20 0.39 -0.10
CA ALA A 175 0.21 0.57 -0.47
C ALA A 175 0.36 1.26 -1.82
N PHE A 176 1.40 2.07 -1.97
CA PHE A 176 1.76 2.73 -3.21
C PHE A 176 3.25 2.55 -3.49
N ASN A 177 3.56 2.40 -4.77
CA ASN A 177 4.92 2.34 -5.29
C ASN A 177 5.02 3.44 -6.35
N SER A 178 5.98 4.36 -6.24
CA SER A 178 6.27 5.31 -7.31
C SER A 178 6.89 4.60 -8.51
N LEU A 179 6.97 5.28 -9.65
CA LEU A 179 7.91 4.88 -10.70
C LEU A 179 9.34 4.85 -10.12
N CYS A 180 10.16 3.97 -10.67
CA CYS A 180 11.48 3.61 -10.12
C CYS A 180 11.50 3.07 -8.68
N ALA A 181 10.33 2.90 -8.04
CA ALA A 181 10.12 2.25 -6.74
C ALA A 181 9.29 0.96 -6.85
N PHE A 182 9.49 0.22 -7.95
CA PHE A 182 8.82 -1.04 -8.26
C PHE A 182 7.31 -0.98 -8.58
N ALA A 183 6.78 0.19 -8.95
CA ALA A 183 5.54 0.21 -9.73
C ALA A 183 5.69 -0.62 -11.02
N SER A 184 4.60 -1.20 -11.52
CA SER A 184 4.61 -1.99 -12.77
C SER A 184 3.99 -1.29 -13.96
N VAL A 185 3.16 -0.29 -13.72
CA VAL A 185 2.33 0.38 -14.72
C VAL A 185 2.42 1.88 -14.44
N ASN A 186 2.65 2.68 -15.47
CA ASN A 186 2.54 4.13 -15.37
C ASN A 186 1.09 4.59 -15.58
N HIS A 187 0.28 4.43 -14.55
CA HIS A 187 -1.08 4.96 -14.45
C HIS A 187 -1.43 4.93 -12.96
N LEU A 188 -1.75 6.07 -12.35
CA LEU A 188 -2.04 6.21 -10.92
C LEU A 188 -2.92 5.07 -10.37
N HIS A 189 -2.34 4.29 -9.47
CA HIS A 189 -3.01 3.23 -8.74
C HIS A 189 -2.38 3.03 -7.36
N LEU A 190 -3.20 2.61 -6.41
CA LEU A 190 -2.78 2.09 -5.12
C LEU A 190 -3.19 0.62 -5.01
N HIS A 191 -2.43 -0.15 -4.26
CA HIS A 191 -2.77 -1.51 -3.88
C HIS A 191 -3.59 -1.49 -2.59
N CYS A 192 -4.59 -2.35 -2.49
CA CYS A 192 -5.18 -2.71 -1.20
C CYS A 192 -5.22 -4.23 -1.05
N LEU A 193 -4.93 -4.73 0.13
CA LEU A 193 -4.76 -6.15 0.42
C LEU A 193 -4.80 -6.42 1.91
N TYR A 194 -4.99 -7.69 2.27
CA TYR A 194 -4.93 -8.18 3.63
C TYR A 194 -3.56 -8.82 3.90
N VAL A 195 -2.88 -8.43 4.98
CA VAL A 195 -1.65 -9.07 5.47
C VAL A 195 -1.99 -9.74 6.78
N ASP A 196 -2.29 -11.04 6.77
CA ASP A 196 -2.89 -11.76 7.90
C ASP A 196 -1.88 -12.12 9.01
N CYS A 197 -1.15 -11.10 9.47
CA CYS A 197 -0.18 -11.18 10.54
C CYS A 197 0.01 -9.78 11.16
N PRO A 198 0.09 -9.66 12.50
CA PRO A 198 0.55 -8.43 13.14
C PRO A 198 1.95 -8.06 12.67
N MET A 199 2.13 -6.83 12.18
CA MET A 199 3.41 -6.32 11.70
C MET A 199 4.04 -5.38 12.72
N ARG A 200 5.38 -5.42 12.87
CA ARG A 200 6.09 -4.63 13.88
C ARG A 200 5.80 -3.13 13.79
N LEU A 201 5.73 -2.60 12.58
CA LEU A 201 5.52 -1.17 12.34
C LEU A 201 4.15 -0.68 12.86
N GLU A 202 3.17 -1.54 13.07
CA GLU A 202 1.89 -1.14 13.67
C GLU A 202 2.02 -0.66 15.12
N SER A 203 3.10 -0.99 15.81
CA SER A 203 3.30 -0.67 17.23
C SER A 203 4.66 -0.08 17.56
N ILE A 204 5.57 0.02 16.58
CA ILE A 204 6.92 0.53 16.81
C ILE A 204 6.89 1.97 17.35
N ASP A 205 7.85 2.29 18.21
CA ASP A 205 8.14 3.66 18.62
C ASP A 205 8.44 4.55 17.41
N LEU A 206 7.92 5.76 17.45
CA LEU A 206 8.26 6.83 16.53
C LEU A 206 9.11 7.88 17.25
N LEU A 207 10.09 8.46 16.56
CA LEU A 207 10.82 9.63 17.04
C LEU A 207 10.22 10.88 16.40
N PRO A 208 9.91 11.94 17.17
CA PRO A 208 9.60 13.25 16.60
C PRO A 208 10.69 13.68 15.62
N PHE A 209 10.30 14.25 14.48
CA PHE A 209 11.24 14.74 13.47
C PHE A 209 11.12 16.26 13.27
N GLU A 210 10.02 16.74 12.71
CA GLU A 210 9.74 18.16 12.50
C GLU A 210 8.25 18.38 12.20
N GLY A 211 7.62 19.37 12.85
CA GLY A 211 6.18 19.60 12.72
C GLY A 211 5.35 18.31 12.93
N PRO A 212 4.46 17.93 11.99
CA PRO A 212 3.65 16.71 12.08
C PRO A 212 4.40 15.43 11.65
N CYS A 213 5.66 15.55 11.25
CA CYS A 213 6.46 14.45 10.72
C CYS A 213 7.23 13.74 11.84
N PHE A 214 7.23 12.42 11.79
CA PHE A 214 8.02 11.52 12.63
C PHE A 214 8.99 10.71 11.78
N GLN A 215 9.91 10.01 12.43
CA GLN A 215 10.75 8.98 11.80
C GLN A 215 10.66 7.65 12.56
N VAL A 216 10.86 6.55 11.84
CA VAL A 216 10.85 5.20 12.45
C VAL A 216 12.05 5.02 13.36
N LYS A 217 11.85 4.53 14.60
CA LYS A 217 12.93 4.28 15.54
C LYS A 217 13.51 2.88 15.36
N ASN A 218 14.82 2.79 15.12
CA ASN A 218 15.60 1.54 15.13
C ASN A 218 15.16 0.46 14.13
N TYR A 219 14.33 0.76 13.13
CA TYR A 219 13.88 -0.24 12.15
C TYR A 219 14.75 -0.23 10.89
N PRO A 220 14.96 -1.38 10.20
CA PRO A 220 15.87 -1.45 9.04
C PRO A 220 15.49 -0.56 7.86
N SER A 221 14.19 -0.38 7.60
CA SER A 221 13.71 0.55 6.57
C SER A 221 13.57 1.96 7.15
N HIS A 222 14.52 2.85 6.82
CA HIS A 222 14.51 4.25 7.25
C HIS A 222 13.43 5.04 6.50
N GLY A 223 12.51 5.66 7.23
CA GLY A 223 11.38 6.36 6.61
C GLY A 223 10.75 7.41 7.51
N PHE A 224 9.98 8.29 6.86
CA PHE A 224 9.15 9.30 7.51
C PHE A 224 7.77 8.72 7.80
N VAL A 225 7.15 9.19 8.88
CA VAL A 225 5.85 8.70 9.33
C VAL A 225 4.95 9.85 9.70
N PHE A 226 3.69 9.76 9.30
CA PHE A 226 2.61 10.61 9.81
C PHE A 226 1.59 9.74 10.52
N GLN A 227 1.10 10.21 11.67
CA GLN A 227 0.14 9.48 12.49
C GLN A 227 -1.04 10.37 12.85
N CYS A 228 -2.25 9.80 12.87
CA CYS A 228 -3.44 10.46 13.43
C CYS A 228 -4.44 9.43 13.99
N LEU A 229 -5.35 9.88 14.85
CA LEU A 229 -6.44 9.05 15.37
C LEU A 229 -7.60 8.89 14.36
N ALA A 230 -7.70 9.80 13.39
CA ALA A 230 -8.72 9.82 12.33
C ALA A 230 -10.17 9.78 12.86
N GLU A 231 -10.51 10.64 13.84
CA GLU A 231 -11.85 10.73 14.41
C GLU A 231 -12.82 11.55 13.55
N SER A 232 -12.28 12.39 12.67
CA SER A 232 -13.05 13.27 11.78
C SER A 232 -12.53 13.26 10.34
N GLU A 233 -13.36 13.70 9.40
CA GLU A 233 -12.92 13.95 8.03
C GLU A 233 -11.76 14.95 7.96
N ASN A 234 -11.72 15.92 8.87
CA ASN A 234 -10.66 16.92 8.88
C ASN A 234 -9.31 16.31 9.26
N ASP A 235 -9.30 15.29 10.12
CA ASP A 235 -8.08 14.55 10.47
C ASP A 235 -7.53 13.81 9.26
N VAL A 236 -8.41 13.15 8.50
CA VAL A 236 -8.04 12.48 7.24
C VAL A 236 -7.50 13.47 6.22
N LYS A 237 -8.17 14.61 6.04
CA LYS A 237 -7.72 15.68 5.13
C LYS A 237 -6.38 16.27 5.56
N THR A 238 -6.17 16.49 6.86
CA THR A 238 -4.92 17.02 7.41
C THR A 238 -3.77 16.03 7.22
N LEU A 239 -3.99 14.76 7.56
CA LEU A 239 -3.02 13.69 7.31
C LEU A 239 -2.69 13.59 5.81
N SER A 240 -3.71 13.64 4.94
CA SER A 240 -3.53 13.58 3.48
C SER A 240 -2.68 14.73 2.96
N ARG A 241 -2.89 15.96 3.45
CA ARG A 241 -2.08 17.13 3.08
C ARG A 241 -0.62 16.99 3.51
N ASN A 242 -0.37 16.47 4.71
CA ASN A 242 0.99 16.26 5.20
C ASN A 242 1.75 15.21 4.38
N VAL A 243 1.09 14.08 4.10
CA VAL A 243 1.64 13.03 3.23
C VAL A 243 1.87 13.57 1.82
N PHE A 244 0.88 14.27 1.25
CA PHE A 244 0.99 14.88 -0.08
C PHE A 244 2.13 15.89 -0.17
N LYS A 245 2.33 16.72 0.87
CA LYS A 245 3.45 17.67 0.93
C LYS A 245 4.79 16.96 0.78
N LEU A 246 5.00 15.85 1.51
CA LEU A 246 6.22 15.06 1.41
C LEU A 246 6.33 14.33 0.06
N THR A 247 5.30 13.60 -0.38
CA THR A 247 5.39 12.81 -1.62
C THR A 247 5.50 13.69 -2.87
N SER A 248 4.88 14.87 -2.87
CA SER A 248 5.04 15.87 -3.91
C SER A 248 6.46 16.45 -3.93
N PHE A 249 7.03 16.76 -2.76
CA PHE A 249 8.44 17.15 -2.65
C PHE A 249 9.36 16.07 -3.23
N LEU A 250 9.23 14.81 -2.79
CA LEU A 250 10.06 13.69 -3.28
C LEU A 250 9.93 13.50 -4.79
N SER A 251 8.70 13.55 -5.31
CA SER A 251 8.45 13.47 -6.76
C SER A 251 9.13 14.63 -7.49
N SER A 252 9.06 15.86 -6.99
CA SER A 252 9.73 17.03 -7.59
C SER A 252 11.26 16.89 -7.64
N GLN A 253 11.84 16.13 -6.71
CA GLN A 253 13.28 15.83 -6.65
C GLN A 253 13.65 14.55 -7.43
N ASN A 254 12.69 13.93 -8.13
CA ASN A 254 12.86 12.65 -8.81
C ASN A 254 13.32 11.52 -7.86
N GLU A 255 12.90 11.59 -6.60
CA GLU A 255 13.25 10.60 -5.57
C GLU A 255 12.22 9.46 -5.56
N ALA A 256 12.71 8.24 -5.79
CA ALA A 256 11.89 7.04 -5.79
C ALA A 256 11.40 6.75 -4.37
N HIS A 257 10.10 6.46 -4.22
CA HIS A 257 9.51 6.28 -2.91
C HIS A 257 8.35 5.27 -2.88
N ASN A 258 8.15 4.69 -1.70
CA ASN A 258 7.05 3.79 -1.40
C ASN A 258 6.23 4.35 -0.24
N VAL A 259 4.95 4.04 -0.22
CA VAL A 259 4.02 4.45 0.85
C VAL A 259 3.20 3.26 1.31
N ILE A 260 3.03 3.11 2.63
CA ILE A 260 2.02 2.23 3.23
C ILE A 260 1.16 3.02 4.20
N MET A 261 -0.15 2.79 4.10
CA MET A 261 -1.16 3.23 5.06
C MET A 261 -1.65 2.02 5.84
N THR A 262 -1.61 2.11 7.16
CA THR A 262 -1.97 1.02 8.07
C THR A 262 -2.68 1.52 9.30
N ARG A 263 -3.49 0.66 9.91
CA ARG A 263 -3.90 0.82 11.30
C ARG A 263 -2.67 0.63 12.20
N SER A 264 -2.65 1.33 13.33
CA SER A 264 -1.56 1.26 14.29
C SER A 264 -2.07 1.50 15.71
N LYS A 265 -1.22 1.16 16.66
CA LYS A 265 -1.32 1.61 18.04
C LYS A 265 -0.69 3.00 18.18
N LEU A 266 -1.01 3.70 19.27
CA LEU A 266 -0.21 4.85 19.71
C LEU A 266 1.01 4.36 20.49
N THR A 267 0.78 3.40 21.39
CA THR A 267 1.79 2.79 22.25
C THR A 267 1.72 1.27 22.19
N GLU A 268 2.82 0.57 22.50
CA GLU A 268 2.82 -0.91 22.49
C GLU A 268 1.78 -1.52 23.46
N SER A 269 1.46 -0.82 24.55
CA SER A 269 0.47 -1.23 25.55
C SER A 269 -0.99 -1.16 25.09
N ASP A 270 -1.29 -0.45 23.99
CA ASP A 270 -2.67 -0.36 23.52
C ASP A 270 -3.17 -1.74 23.07
N GLN A 271 -4.40 -2.10 23.43
CA GLN A 271 -4.98 -3.37 23.00
C GLN A 271 -5.47 -3.33 21.55
N ASP A 272 -6.09 -2.22 21.17
CA ASP A 272 -6.70 -2.01 19.86
C ASP A 272 -5.84 -1.03 19.02
N LEU A 273 -5.91 -1.18 17.71
CA LEU A 273 -5.28 -0.29 16.73
C LEU A 273 -6.28 0.80 16.37
N SER A 274 -6.22 1.91 17.10
CA SER A 274 -7.12 3.07 16.91
C SER A 274 -6.55 4.11 15.95
N HIS A 275 -5.23 4.15 15.76
CA HIS A 275 -4.59 5.16 14.94
C HIS A 275 -4.38 4.69 13.51
N ILE A 276 -4.11 5.64 12.63
CA ILE A 276 -3.55 5.41 11.30
C ILE A 276 -2.10 5.87 11.32
N ARG A 277 -1.23 5.09 10.69
CA ARG A 277 0.11 5.53 10.29
C ARG A 277 0.26 5.46 8.78
N VAL A 278 0.89 6.49 8.23
CA VAL A 278 1.35 6.52 6.84
C VAL A 278 2.86 6.58 6.83
N TYR A 279 3.48 5.52 6.37
CA TYR A 279 4.92 5.41 6.19
C TYR A 279 5.29 5.86 4.79
N VAL A 280 6.33 6.68 4.68
CA VAL A 280 6.91 7.12 3.41
C VAL A 280 8.40 6.81 3.43
N TRP A 281 8.83 5.89 2.59
CA TRP A 281 10.24 5.52 2.43
C TRP A 281 10.78 6.10 1.14
N VAL A 282 11.79 6.96 1.26
CA VAL A 282 12.66 7.33 0.14
C VAL A 282 13.66 6.20 -0.04
N ARG A 283 13.92 5.78 -1.28
CA ARG A 283 14.77 4.62 -1.56
C ARG A 283 15.64 4.82 -2.78
N LYS A 284 16.71 4.01 -2.89
CA LYS A 284 17.54 3.99 -4.10
C LYS A 284 16.68 3.68 -5.33
N SER A 285 16.81 4.52 -6.34
CA SER A 285 16.01 4.43 -7.57
C SER A 285 16.40 3.19 -8.38
N ASN A 286 15.41 2.51 -8.97
CA ASN A 286 15.63 1.43 -9.92
C ASN A 286 15.11 1.87 -11.30
N MET A 287 16.01 2.46 -12.10
CA MET A 287 15.74 2.97 -13.44
C MET A 287 16.03 1.92 -14.50
N GLY A 288 15.33 1.99 -15.63
CA GLY A 288 15.47 1.10 -16.78
C GLY A 288 14.79 -0.26 -16.57
N ALA A 289 15.38 -1.29 -17.16
CA ALA A 289 14.89 -2.65 -17.05
C ALA A 289 15.02 -3.17 -15.62
N LYS A 290 13.89 -3.60 -15.04
CA LYS A 290 13.89 -4.20 -13.70
C LYS A 290 14.49 -5.59 -13.78
N ASP A 291 15.55 -5.84 -13.01
CA ASP A 291 16.00 -7.21 -12.77
C ASP A 291 14.86 -7.98 -12.10
N THR A 292 14.31 -8.98 -12.79
CA THR A 292 13.23 -9.83 -12.25
C THR A 292 13.74 -11.08 -11.55
N THR A 293 15.06 -11.33 -11.61
CA THR A 293 15.72 -12.51 -11.05
C THR A 293 16.15 -12.30 -9.60
N GLY A 294 16.46 -11.06 -9.21
CA GLY A 294 16.79 -10.67 -7.85
C GLY A 294 15.59 -10.45 -6.91
N PHE A 295 15.90 -10.35 -5.62
CA PHE A 295 14.97 -9.90 -4.59
C PHE A 295 14.78 -8.38 -4.70
N ASN A 296 13.53 -7.94 -4.87
CA ASN A 296 13.19 -6.57 -5.27
C ASN A 296 12.18 -5.95 -4.30
N PRO A 297 12.64 -5.34 -3.19
CA PRO A 297 11.76 -4.78 -2.17
C PRO A 297 10.91 -3.64 -2.71
N ALA A 298 9.59 -3.76 -2.58
CA ALA A 298 8.62 -2.69 -2.77
C ALA A 298 8.01 -2.29 -1.41
N ALA A 299 6.87 -1.59 -1.41
CA ALA A 299 6.24 -1.10 -0.18
C ALA A 299 5.99 -2.18 0.89
N LEU A 300 5.59 -3.40 0.49
CA LEU A 300 5.30 -4.48 1.44
C LEU A 300 6.57 -5.02 2.10
N GLU A 301 7.64 -5.21 1.33
CA GLU A 301 8.92 -5.69 1.86
C GLU A 301 9.54 -4.63 2.80
N LEU A 302 9.43 -3.35 2.46
CA LEU A 302 9.84 -2.26 3.37
C LEU A 302 9.04 -2.26 4.68
N PHE A 303 7.78 -2.72 4.63
CA PHE A 303 6.92 -2.88 5.80
C PHE A 303 7.16 -4.18 6.60
N GLY A 304 8.00 -5.08 6.08
CA GLY A 304 8.35 -6.35 6.72
C GLY A 304 7.61 -7.57 6.17
N TYR A 305 6.83 -7.43 5.10
CA TYR A 305 6.13 -8.52 4.43
C TYR A 305 6.85 -8.94 3.15
N PHE A 306 7.44 -10.13 3.17
CA PHE A 306 8.28 -10.69 2.13
C PHE A 306 7.57 -11.78 1.34
N MET A 307 7.27 -11.49 0.07
CA MET A 307 6.71 -12.48 -0.85
C MET A 307 7.83 -13.17 -1.64
N TYR A 308 7.89 -14.49 -1.51
CA TYR A 308 8.80 -15.37 -2.21
C TYR A 308 8.09 -16.07 -3.35
N LYS A 309 8.80 -16.23 -4.47
CA LYS A 309 8.35 -16.97 -5.65
C LYS A 309 9.00 -18.36 -5.74
N ASP A 310 10.10 -18.54 -5.01
CA ASP A 310 10.94 -19.72 -5.05
C ASP A 310 11.02 -20.34 -3.65
N ALA A 311 10.87 -21.66 -3.58
CA ALA A 311 10.78 -22.39 -2.33
C ALA A 311 12.12 -22.40 -1.57
N ASP A 312 13.25 -22.39 -2.28
CA ASP A 312 14.57 -22.42 -1.64
C ASP A 312 14.89 -21.07 -1.01
N ASN A 313 14.61 -19.96 -1.68
CA ASN A 313 14.74 -18.63 -1.09
C ASN A 313 13.78 -18.43 0.10
N TYR A 314 12.57 -18.98 0.04
CA TYR A 314 11.62 -18.95 1.16
C TYR A 314 12.13 -19.73 2.38
N LYS A 315 12.61 -20.98 2.18
CA LYS A 315 13.14 -21.82 3.27
C LYS A 315 14.41 -21.24 3.90
N ASN A 316 15.23 -20.56 3.10
CA ASN A 316 16.49 -19.96 3.52
C ASN A 316 16.35 -18.46 3.84
N ALA A 317 15.12 -17.98 4.11
CA ALA A 317 14.88 -16.60 4.50
C ALA A 317 15.61 -16.29 5.81
N ASP A 318 16.37 -15.18 5.83
CA ASP A 318 17.20 -14.76 6.94
C ASP A 318 16.91 -13.29 7.26
N GLU A 319 16.42 -13.03 8.47
CA GLU A 319 16.00 -11.69 8.88
C GLU A 319 17.19 -10.70 8.86
N ALA A 320 18.38 -11.12 9.29
CA ALA A 320 19.56 -10.26 9.30
C ALA A 320 20.03 -9.90 7.89
N LYS A 321 19.93 -10.84 6.93
CA LYS A 321 20.16 -10.55 5.51
C LYS A 321 19.13 -9.56 4.97
N LEU A 322 17.86 -9.74 5.28
CA LEU A 322 16.79 -8.83 4.85
C LEU A 322 16.96 -7.44 5.44
N CYS A 323 17.30 -7.32 6.73
CA CYS A 323 17.61 -6.05 7.38
C CYS A 323 18.68 -5.26 6.61
N ARG A 324 19.80 -5.91 6.26
CA ARG A 324 20.87 -5.27 5.49
C ARG A 324 20.41 -4.78 4.11
N VAL A 325 19.52 -5.53 3.46
CA VAL A 325 18.94 -5.12 2.16
C VAL A 325 18.04 -3.89 2.34
N LEU A 326 17.20 -3.87 3.37
CA LEU A 326 16.31 -2.76 3.66
C LEU A 326 17.08 -1.49 4.06
N GLU A 327 18.11 -1.64 4.89
CA GLU A 327 19.02 -0.58 5.31
C GLU A 327 19.76 0.00 4.12
N ASP A 328 20.44 -0.83 3.32
CA ASP A 328 21.15 -0.38 2.11
C ASP A 328 20.21 0.37 1.17
N LEU A 329 18.96 -0.08 1.06
CA LEU A 329 18.01 0.51 0.14
C LEU A 329 17.50 1.89 0.57
N THR A 330 17.44 2.17 1.86
CA THR A 330 16.72 3.33 2.41
C THR A 330 17.60 4.32 3.17
N GLN A 331 18.72 3.89 3.75
CA GLN A 331 19.53 4.72 4.64
C GLN A 331 20.09 5.97 3.94
N GLU A 332 20.89 5.80 2.88
CA GLU A 332 21.49 6.92 2.16
C GLU A 332 20.43 7.88 1.57
N PRO A 333 19.37 7.42 0.86
CA PRO A 333 18.30 8.30 0.39
C PRO A 333 17.57 9.05 1.50
N PHE A 334 17.33 8.40 2.64
CA PHE A 334 16.71 9.03 3.80
C PHE A 334 17.59 10.14 4.35
N GLU A 335 18.87 9.85 4.64
CA GLU A 335 19.85 10.81 5.18
C GLU A 335 20.03 12.01 4.26
N LYS A 336 20.14 11.79 2.95
CA LYS A 336 20.25 12.84 1.93
C LYS A 336 19.05 13.80 1.94
N ASN A 337 17.85 13.29 2.22
CA ASN A 337 16.62 14.08 2.17
C ASN A 337 16.22 14.69 3.53
N CYS A 338 16.83 14.26 4.64
CA CYS A 338 16.46 14.70 5.99
C CYS A 338 16.39 16.23 6.14
N GLU A 339 17.43 16.98 5.76
CA GLU A 339 17.43 18.44 6.00
C GLU A 339 16.37 19.16 5.17
N ASN A 340 16.20 18.77 3.91
CA ASN A 340 15.16 19.36 3.06
C ASN A 340 13.75 19.03 3.58
N VAL A 341 13.53 17.81 4.06
CA VAL A 341 12.26 17.42 4.68
C VAL A 341 12.04 18.17 6.00
N ARG A 342 13.09 18.41 6.79
CA ARG A 342 12.99 19.26 7.99
C ARG A 342 12.54 20.67 7.61
N LEU A 343 13.22 21.31 6.66
CA LEU A 343 12.81 22.63 6.15
C LEU A 343 11.40 22.64 5.58
N LEU A 344 10.97 21.54 4.95
CA LEU A 344 9.63 21.39 4.41
C LEU A 344 8.54 21.46 5.51
N PHE A 345 8.82 21.00 6.73
CA PHE A 345 7.85 20.95 7.83
C PHE A 345 8.12 21.95 8.95
N LYS A 346 9.18 22.74 8.85
CA LYS A 346 9.48 23.85 9.75
C LYS A 346 8.45 24.96 9.55
N GLU A 347 7.82 25.39 10.64
CA GLU A 347 6.86 26.50 10.66
C GLU A 347 7.53 27.87 10.47
#